data_AF-A0A645GZL1-F1
#
_entry.id   AF-A0A645GZL1-F1
#
_cell.length_a   1.000
_cell.length_b   1.000
_cell.length_c   1.000
_cell.angle_alpha   90.00
_cell.angle_beta   90.00
_cell.angle_gamma   90.00
#
_symmetry.space_group_name_H-M   'P 1'
#
loop_
_entity.id
_entity.type
_entity.pdbx_description
1 polymer ?
#
loop_
_entity_poly.entity_id
_entity_poly.type
_entity_poly.pdbx_seq_one_letter_code
_entity_poly.pdbx_strand_id
1 'polypeptide(L)'
;MVFGALPYAIADKTPNLTNWDSRHAILLAPGISFFIYGILTKLKAYFTSIVFIKILLSILFISCIIFNFSVGRELLYKNHKQQALQILLNNEVIRNNHTFLFNDQSIPNNILISGTIDSFYIFSSMFHKIYGDESRLMISDSTQYEKIKQNALTYSHLRTTGWIEEPITHTVTLSMHHKYGPVDEFKLLIYSLFNKTKYRNLLMDIYFIEVSLIS
;
A
#
# COMPACT_ATOMS: atom_id res chain seq x y z
N MET A 1 19.32 16.24 -13.73
CA MET A 1 19.07 14.82 -13.40
C MET A 1 19.85 14.31 -12.19
N VAL A 2 21.15 14.62 -12.06
CA VAL A 2 22.02 14.06 -10.99
C VAL A 2 21.52 14.32 -9.55
N PHE A 3 20.95 15.49 -9.25
CA PHE A 3 20.48 15.83 -7.90
C PHE A 3 19.19 15.13 -7.46
N GLY A 4 18.32 14.73 -8.40
CA GLY A 4 17.08 14.01 -8.08
C GLY A 4 17.35 12.57 -7.62
N ALA A 5 18.47 11.98 -8.05
CA ALA A 5 18.88 10.62 -7.72
C ALA A 5 19.76 10.54 -6.46
N LEU A 6 20.19 11.66 -5.88
CA LEU A 6 21.09 11.68 -4.72
C LEU A 6 20.51 10.90 -3.51
N PRO A 7 19.23 11.06 -3.13
CA PRO A 7 18.66 10.29 -2.03
C PRO A 7 18.58 8.78 -2.31
N TYR A 8 18.45 8.40 -3.59
CA TYR A 8 18.46 7.00 -4.04
C TYR A 8 19.85 6.40 -3.98
N ALA A 9 20.87 7.15 -4.41
CA ALA A 9 22.27 6.73 -4.34
C ALA A 9 22.75 6.53 -2.89
N ILE A 10 22.31 7.37 -1.95
CA ILE A 10 22.61 7.22 -0.52
C ILE A 10 21.97 5.96 0.06
N ALA A 11 20.76 5.62 -0.40
CA ALA A 11 20.03 4.43 0.06
C ALA A 11 20.44 3.13 -0.64
N ASP A 12 21.42 3.17 -1.56
CA ASP A 12 21.80 2.06 -2.45
C ASP A 12 20.58 1.45 -3.17
N LYS A 13 19.71 2.32 -3.70
CA LYS A 13 18.50 1.94 -4.45
C LYS A 13 18.50 2.60 -5.81
N THR A 14 17.96 1.92 -6.81
CA THR A 14 17.67 2.52 -8.12
C THR A 14 16.23 3.01 -8.17
N PRO A 15 15.97 4.24 -8.64
CA PRO A 15 14.60 4.71 -8.83
C PRO A 15 13.90 3.85 -9.87
N ASN A 16 12.82 3.18 -9.47
CA ASN A 16 11.99 2.43 -10.39
C ASN A 16 10.98 3.38 -11.06
N LEU A 17 11.22 3.73 -12.32
CA LEU A 17 10.38 4.65 -13.09
C LEU A 17 9.04 4.06 -13.51
N THR A 18 8.85 2.73 -13.38
CA THR A 18 7.60 2.07 -13.76
C THR A 18 6.64 1.90 -12.58
N ASN A 19 7.12 2.05 -11.34
CA ASN A 19 6.33 1.81 -10.14
C ASN A 19 6.47 2.97 -9.14
N TRP A 20 5.80 4.09 -9.47
CA TRP A 20 5.77 5.33 -8.70
C TRP A 20 5.06 5.18 -7.34
N ASP A 21 4.32 4.09 -7.15
CA ASP A 21 3.62 3.77 -5.89
C ASP A 21 4.53 3.05 -4.87
N SER A 22 5.78 2.79 -5.24
CA SER A 22 6.76 2.19 -4.33
C SER A 22 7.06 3.16 -3.18
N ARG A 23 7.21 2.63 -1.96
CA ARG A 23 7.66 3.39 -0.78
C ARG A 23 8.97 4.16 -1.01
N HIS A 24 9.74 3.74 -2.01
CA HIS A 24 10.98 4.38 -2.42
C HIS A 24 10.75 5.69 -3.20
N ALA A 25 9.54 5.97 -3.71
CA ALA A 25 9.19 7.24 -4.36
C ALA A 25 9.26 8.44 -3.38
N ILE A 26 9.18 8.19 -2.07
CA ILE A 26 9.35 9.21 -1.03
C ILE A 26 10.73 9.89 -1.12
N LEU A 27 11.75 9.15 -1.56
CA LEU A 27 13.11 9.67 -1.73
C LEU A 27 13.27 10.62 -2.93
N LEU A 28 12.33 10.59 -3.89
CA LEU A 28 12.33 11.48 -5.05
C LEU A 28 11.96 12.92 -4.67
N ALA A 29 11.02 13.08 -3.73
CA ALA A 29 10.49 14.38 -3.30
C ALA A 29 11.59 15.36 -2.82
N PRO A 30 12.53 14.98 -1.92
CA PRO A 30 13.60 15.88 -1.52
C PRO A 30 14.61 16.17 -2.65
N GLY A 31 14.88 15.21 -3.54
CA GLY A 31 15.75 15.45 -4.69
C GLY A 31 15.16 16.47 -5.68
N ILE A 32 13.85 16.38 -5.92
CA ILE A 32 13.11 17.32 -6.77
C ILE A 32 13.04 18.70 -6.11
N SER A 33 12.86 18.79 -4.79
CA SER A 33 12.75 20.09 -4.11
C SER A 33 14.04 20.92 -4.23
N PHE A 34 15.21 20.29 -4.09
CA PHE A 34 16.51 20.95 -4.35
C PHE A 34 16.67 21.39 -5.80
N PHE A 35 16.22 20.57 -6.76
CA PHE A 35 16.28 20.91 -8.18
C PHE A 35 15.39 22.11 -8.52
N ILE A 36 14.14 22.13 -8.01
CA ILE A 36 13.23 23.26 -8.19
C ILE A 36 13.79 24.52 -7.53
N TYR A 37 14.33 24.42 -6.32
CA TYR A 37 15.00 25.55 -5.65
C TYR A 37 16.16 26.11 -6.49
N GLY A 38 16.99 25.23 -7.07
CA GLY A 38 18.08 25.63 -7.97
C GLY A 38 17.58 26.37 -9.23
N ILE A 39 16.49 25.92 -9.83
CA ILE A 39 15.86 26.61 -10.96
C ILE A 39 15.34 27.99 -10.53
N LEU A 40 14.63 28.06 -9.40
CA LEU A 40 14.02 29.30 -8.93
C LEU A 40 15.06 30.38 -8.57
N THR A 41 16.20 29.98 -7.98
CA THR A 41 17.30 30.92 -7.70
C THR A 41 17.90 31.50 -8.98
N LYS A 42 17.99 30.71 -10.06
CA LYS A 42 18.43 31.20 -11.38
C LYS A 42 17.38 32.08 -12.05
N LEU A 43 16.10 31.71 -11.98
CA LEU A 43 15.00 32.49 -12.54
C LEU A 43 14.82 33.85 -11.86
N LYS A 44 15.20 33.98 -10.57
CA LYS A 44 15.22 35.27 -9.87
C LYS A 44 16.06 36.34 -10.57
N ALA A 45 17.08 35.94 -11.33
CA ALA A 45 17.89 36.88 -12.12
C ALA A 45 17.18 37.39 -13.38
N TYR A 46 16.18 36.66 -13.88
CA TYR A 46 15.45 36.98 -15.12
C TYR A 46 14.09 37.65 -14.87
N PHE A 47 13.48 37.40 -13.72
CA PHE A 47 12.20 38.01 -13.35
C PHE A 47 12.41 39.20 -12.40
N THR A 48 12.10 40.41 -12.89
CA THR A 48 12.23 41.67 -12.14
C THR A 48 11.23 41.78 -10.98
N SER A 49 10.09 41.08 -11.08
CA SER A 49 9.03 41.13 -10.07
C SER A 49 9.16 39.99 -9.07
N ILE A 50 9.62 40.32 -7.87
CA ILE A 50 9.68 39.38 -6.73
C ILE A 50 8.29 38.85 -6.34
N VAL A 51 7.22 39.56 -6.71
CA VAL A 51 5.83 39.18 -6.43
C VAL A 51 5.45 37.94 -7.24
N PHE A 52 5.83 37.87 -8.51
CA PHE A 52 5.52 36.73 -9.38
C PHE A 52 6.17 35.43 -8.87
N ILE A 53 7.45 35.50 -8.47
CA ILE A 53 8.17 34.35 -7.90
C ILE A 53 7.52 33.87 -6.60
N LYS A 54 7.08 34.80 -5.74
CA LYS A 54 6.37 34.46 -4.50
C LYS A 54 5.05 33.74 -4.79
N ILE A 55 4.26 34.22 -5.75
CA ILE A 55 2.99 33.58 -6.14
C ILE A 55 3.26 32.17 -6.68
N LEU A 56 4.24 32.01 -7.56
CA LEU A 56 4.62 30.70 -8.12
C LEU A 56 5.05 29.72 -7.03
N LEU A 57 5.88 30.18 -6.08
CA LEU A 57 6.30 29.39 -4.92
C LEU A 57 5.12 28.99 -4.03
N SER A 58 4.19 29.92 -3.77
CA SER A 58 2.99 29.62 -2.98
C SER A 58 2.11 28.56 -3.66
N ILE A 59 1.90 28.68 -4.98
CA ILE A 59 1.13 27.68 -5.75
C ILE A 59 1.81 26.31 -5.69
N LEU A 60 3.13 26.27 -5.90
CA LEU A 60 3.91 25.04 -5.82
C LEU A 60 3.84 24.42 -4.42
N PHE A 61 3.95 25.24 -3.38
CA PHE A 61 3.88 24.77 -2.00
C PHE A 61 2.51 24.17 -1.68
N ILE A 62 1.43 24.84 -2.07
CA ILE A 62 0.06 24.36 -1.90
C ILE A 62 -0.16 23.06 -2.69
N SER A 63 0.29 22.98 -3.95
CA SER A 63 0.14 21.77 -4.76
C SER A 63 0.93 20.60 -4.17
N CYS A 64 2.14 20.84 -3.65
CA CYS A 64 2.90 19.83 -2.93
C CYS A 64 2.19 19.36 -1.65
N ILE A 65 1.60 20.26 -0.86
CA ILE A 65 0.82 19.87 0.32
C ILE A 65 -0.36 18.99 -0.07
N ILE A 66 -1.15 19.40 -1.07
CA ILE A 66 -2.32 18.65 -1.53
C ILE A 66 -1.89 17.27 -2.03
N PHE A 67 -0.83 17.19 -2.83
CA PHE A 67 -0.31 15.93 -3.35
C PHE A 67 0.18 15.01 -2.23
N ASN A 68 1.01 15.50 -1.30
CA ASN A 68 1.51 14.71 -0.18
C ASN A 68 0.38 14.27 0.76
N PHE A 69 -0.63 15.11 0.98
CA PHE A 69 -1.80 14.74 1.76
C PHE A 69 -2.58 13.61 1.09
N SER A 70 -2.80 13.68 -0.22
CA SER A 70 -3.46 12.61 -0.99
C SER A 70 -2.71 11.28 -0.91
N VAL A 71 -1.40 11.29 -1.21
CA VAL A 71 -0.56 10.09 -1.16
C VAL A 71 -0.44 9.55 0.27
N GLY A 72 -0.30 10.44 1.26
CA GLY A 72 -0.24 10.07 2.67
C GLY A 72 -1.51 9.36 3.14
N ARG A 73 -2.69 9.85 2.74
CA ARG A 73 -3.96 9.19 3.04
C ARG A 73 -4.06 7.81 2.41
N GLU A 74 -3.65 7.66 1.15
CA GLU A 74 -3.64 6.37 0.47
C GLU A 74 -2.71 5.36 1.18
N LEU A 75 -1.50 5.78 1.55
CA LEU A 75 -0.55 4.95 2.27
C LEU A 75 -1.05 4.56 3.67
N LEU A 76 -1.70 5.48 4.38
CA LEU A 76 -2.32 5.19 5.67
C LEU A 76 -3.43 4.16 5.54
N TYR A 77 -4.31 4.32 4.55
CA TYR A 77 -5.37 3.38 4.26
C TYR A 77 -4.80 1.99 3.92
N LYS A 78 -3.82 1.92 3.01
CA LYS A 78 -3.10 0.69 2.64
C LYS A 78 -2.51 0.00 3.87
N ASN A 79 -1.90 0.76 4.77
CA ASN A 79 -1.33 0.26 6.01
C ASN A 79 -2.40 -0.27 6.98
N HIS A 80 -3.52 0.43 7.12
CA HIS A 80 -4.63 -0.01 7.99
C HIS A 80 -5.24 -1.31 7.48
N LYS A 81 -5.52 -1.40 6.17
CA LYS A 81 -5.98 -2.63 5.51
C LYS A 81 -5.03 -3.80 5.75
N GLN A 82 -3.72 -3.59 5.55
CA GLN A 82 -2.72 -4.63 5.77
C GLN A 82 -2.66 -5.10 7.24
N GLN A 83 -2.83 -4.18 8.19
CA GLN A 83 -2.87 -4.53 9.61
C GLN A 83 -4.17 -5.26 9.99
N ALA A 84 -5.31 -4.88 9.38
CA ALA A 84 -6.59 -5.55 9.58
C ALA A 84 -6.50 -7.00 9.12
N LEU A 85 -6.00 -7.20 7.90
CA LEU A 85 -5.72 -8.52 7.35
C LEU A 85 -4.83 -9.33 8.29
N GLN A 86 -3.69 -8.81 8.76
CA GLN A 86 -2.82 -9.56 9.67
C GLN A 86 -3.52 -10.02 10.96
N ILE A 87 -4.46 -9.24 11.49
CA ILE A 87 -5.22 -9.63 12.68
C ILE A 87 -6.26 -10.70 12.33
N LEU A 88 -6.99 -10.47 11.23
CA LEU A 88 -8.14 -11.28 10.81
C LEU A 88 -7.73 -12.61 10.14
N LEU A 89 -6.51 -12.71 9.61
CA LEU A 89 -5.93 -13.96 9.11
C LEU A 89 -5.70 -15.00 10.22
N ASN A 90 -5.88 -14.68 11.50
CA ASN A 90 -5.87 -15.69 12.57
C ASN A 90 -7.18 -16.52 12.64
N ASN A 91 -8.13 -16.31 11.72
CA ASN A 91 -9.35 -17.10 11.61
C ASN A 91 -9.05 -18.59 11.43
N GLU A 92 -9.79 -19.46 12.13
CA GLU A 92 -9.59 -20.92 12.08
C GLU A 92 -9.78 -21.51 10.68
N VAL A 93 -10.73 -21.01 9.91
CA VAL A 93 -10.96 -21.43 8.52
C VAL A 93 -9.75 -21.12 7.66
N ILE A 94 -9.17 -19.93 7.81
CA ILE A 94 -7.98 -19.52 7.07
C ILE A 94 -6.75 -20.34 7.49
N ARG A 95 -6.66 -20.66 8.79
CA ARG A 95 -5.58 -21.48 9.33
C ARG A 95 -5.60 -22.90 8.78
N ASN A 96 -6.79 -23.47 8.58
CA ASN A 96 -7.00 -24.88 8.26
C ASN A 96 -7.14 -25.17 6.75
N ASN A 97 -7.07 -24.15 5.88
CA ASN A 97 -7.17 -24.31 4.43
C ASN A 97 -5.96 -23.66 3.73
N HIS A 98 -5.69 -24.02 2.48
CA HIS A 98 -4.49 -23.58 1.77
C HIS A 98 -4.73 -22.60 0.61
N THR A 99 -5.91 -22.62 -0.03
CA THR A 99 -6.16 -21.77 -1.20
C THR A 99 -7.45 -20.96 -1.06
N PHE A 100 -7.37 -19.65 -1.28
CA PHE A 100 -8.47 -18.70 -1.08
C PHE A 100 -8.65 -17.74 -2.26
N LEU A 101 -9.90 -17.41 -2.57
CA LEU A 101 -10.25 -16.26 -3.41
C LEU A 101 -10.43 -15.03 -2.53
N PHE A 102 -9.68 -13.96 -2.80
CA PHE A 102 -9.79 -12.70 -2.08
C PHE A 102 -10.67 -11.73 -2.82
N ASN A 103 -11.65 -11.18 -2.11
CA ASN A 103 -12.58 -10.18 -2.61
C ASN A 103 -12.47 -8.93 -1.73
N ASP A 104 -11.89 -7.86 -2.27
CA ASP A 104 -11.78 -6.60 -1.54
C ASP A 104 -12.98 -5.68 -1.83
N GLN A 105 -13.84 -5.52 -0.83
CA GLN A 105 -14.96 -4.58 -0.83
C GLN A 105 -14.72 -3.41 0.11
N SER A 106 -13.52 -3.28 0.67
CA SER A 106 -13.21 -2.25 1.67
C SER A 106 -12.83 -0.90 1.08
N ILE A 107 -12.64 -0.80 -0.25
CA ILE A 107 -12.13 0.40 -0.93
C ILE A 107 -13.19 1.51 -0.92
N PRO A 108 -12.91 2.67 -0.29
CA PRO A 108 -13.82 3.81 -0.35
C PRO A 108 -13.88 4.42 -1.76
N ASN A 109 -15.06 4.83 -2.20
CA ASN A 109 -15.31 5.42 -3.54
C ASN A 109 -14.46 6.67 -3.88
N ASN A 110 -13.82 7.29 -2.89
CA ASN A 110 -13.06 8.52 -3.02
C ASN A 110 -11.53 8.34 -2.90
N ILE A 111 -11.03 7.11 -2.82
CA ILE A 111 -9.59 6.82 -2.80
C ILE A 111 -9.23 6.11 -4.10
N LEU A 112 -8.44 6.79 -4.94
CA LEU A 112 -7.78 6.14 -6.07
C LEU A 112 -6.62 5.33 -5.52
N ILE A 113 -6.86 4.04 -5.24
CA ILE A 113 -5.81 3.12 -4.83
C ILE A 113 -5.20 2.53 -6.09
N SER A 114 -4.02 2.99 -6.50
CA SER A 114 -3.23 2.30 -7.52
C SER A 114 -2.38 1.21 -6.86
N GLY A 115 -2.58 -0.04 -7.28
CA GLY A 115 -1.64 -1.13 -7.03
C GLY A 115 -1.79 -2.00 -5.76
N THR A 116 -1.58 -3.29 -6.00
CA THR A 116 -0.80 -4.33 -5.28
C THR A 116 -1.23 -4.96 -3.95
N ILE A 117 -2.09 -4.38 -3.09
CA ILE A 117 -2.45 -5.12 -1.84
C ILE A 117 -3.08 -6.48 -2.14
N ASP A 118 -3.79 -6.57 -3.26
CA ASP A 118 -4.51 -7.78 -3.64
C ASP A 118 -3.64 -8.75 -4.45
N SER A 119 -2.34 -8.44 -4.58
CA SER A 119 -1.39 -9.34 -5.25
C SER A 119 -1.06 -10.53 -4.38
N PHE A 120 -1.10 -11.72 -4.97
CA PHE A 120 -0.88 -12.99 -4.28
C PHE A 120 0.41 -13.02 -3.46
N TYR A 121 1.51 -12.44 -3.96
CA TYR A 121 2.81 -12.46 -3.28
C TYR A 121 2.82 -11.66 -1.97
N ILE A 122 1.96 -10.63 -1.85
CA ILE A 122 1.80 -9.91 -0.59
C ILE A 122 1.13 -10.83 0.42
N PHE A 123 0.08 -11.55 0.01
CA PHE A 123 -0.59 -12.52 0.88
C PHE A 123 0.30 -13.69 1.26
N SER A 124 1.03 -14.29 0.32
CA SER A 124 2.03 -15.32 0.61
C SER A 124 3.07 -14.85 1.63
N SER A 125 3.52 -13.59 1.51
CA SER A 125 4.42 -12.99 2.50
C SER A 125 3.76 -12.78 3.86
N MET A 126 2.47 -12.41 3.92
CA MET A 126 1.72 -12.30 5.17
C MET A 126 1.52 -13.67 5.83
N PHE A 127 1.13 -14.69 5.08
CA PHE A 127 0.98 -16.05 5.58
C PHE A 127 2.29 -16.60 6.13
N HIS A 128 3.39 -16.44 5.41
CA HIS A 128 4.70 -16.84 5.89
C HIS A 128 5.08 -16.14 7.20
N LYS A 129 4.80 -14.84 7.33
CA LYS A 129 5.06 -14.09 8.56
C LYS A 129 4.22 -14.58 9.75
N ILE A 130 2.98 -15.02 9.51
CA ILE A 130 2.03 -15.44 10.56
C ILE A 130 2.22 -16.91 10.95
N TYR A 131 2.35 -17.80 9.97
CA TYR A 131 2.37 -19.25 10.17
C TYR A 131 3.76 -19.89 10.05
N GLY A 132 4.74 -19.17 9.48
CA GLY A 132 6.10 -19.68 9.28
C GLY A 132 6.27 -20.59 8.06
N ASP A 133 5.22 -20.79 7.26
CA ASP A 133 5.22 -21.67 6.08
C ASP A 133 4.78 -20.94 4.80
N GLU A 134 5.01 -21.58 3.66
CA GLU A 134 4.61 -21.09 2.32
C GLU A 134 3.43 -21.89 1.75
N SER A 135 2.70 -22.63 2.59
CA SER A 135 1.69 -23.59 2.16
C SER A 135 0.41 -22.95 1.63
N ARG A 136 0.24 -21.65 1.85
CA ARG A 136 -1.02 -20.93 1.60
C ARG A 136 -0.89 -19.92 0.47
N LEU A 137 -1.93 -19.89 -0.37
CA LEU A 137 -2.09 -18.98 -1.48
C LEU A 137 -3.44 -18.28 -1.36
N MET A 138 -3.41 -16.96 -1.52
CA MET A 138 -4.63 -16.17 -1.65
C MET A 138 -4.49 -15.30 -2.89
N ILE A 139 -5.50 -15.34 -3.75
CA ILE A 139 -5.49 -14.67 -5.06
C ILE A 139 -6.72 -13.80 -5.20
N SER A 140 -6.60 -12.65 -5.86
CA SER A 140 -7.74 -11.76 -6.11
C SER A 140 -8.51 -12.11 -7.39
N ASP A 141 -7.92 -12.93 -8.25
CA ASP A 141 -8.41 -13.24 -9.59
C ASP A 141 -8.12 -14.71 -9.89
N SER A 142 -9.16 -15.49 -10.21
CA SER A 142 -9.04 -16.90 -10.54
C SER A 142 -8.12 -17.16 -11.74
N THR A 143 -7.97 -16.21 -12.67
CA THR A 143 -7.02 -16.35 -13.78
C THR A 143 -5.55 -16.32 -13.32
N GLN A 144 -5.27 -15.74 -12.14
CA GLN A 144 -3.92 -15.78 -11.55
C GLN A 144 -3.58 -17.17 -11.02
N TYR A 145 -4.57 -17.95 -10.59
CA TYR A 145 -4.36 -19.32 -10.09
C TYR A 145 -3.60 -20.17 -11.11
N GLU A 146 -4.12 -20.24 -12.33
CA GLU A 146 -3.53 -21.03 -13.41
C GLU A 146 -2.15 -20.52 -13.82
N LYS A 147 -1.96 -19.19 -13.83
CA LYS A 147 -0.65 -18.58 -14.14
C LYS A 147 0.41 -18.94 -13.11
N ILE A 148 0.05 -18.95 -11.83
CA ILE A 148 0.96 -19.31 -10.72
C ILE A 148 1.27 -20.80 -10.80
N LYS A 149 0.25 -21.65 -11.02
CA LYS A 149 0.42 -23.09 -11.19
C LYS A 149 1.37 -23.42 -12.35
N GLN A 150 1.19 -22.78 -13.52
CA GLN A 150 2.04 -23.00 -14.70
C GLN A 150 3.46 -22.46 -14.55
N ASN A 151 3.68 -21.42 -13.72
CA ASN A 151 4.96 -20.72 -13.60
C ASN A 151 5.50 -20.70 -12.15
N ALA A 152 5.24 -21.74 -11.36
CA ALA A 152 5.64 -21.79 -9.95
C ALA A 152 7.14 -21.54 -9.73
N LEU A 153 7.99 -22.04 -10.64
CA LEU A 153 9.45 -21.82 -10.61
C LEU A 153 9.84 -20.36 -10.83
N THR A 154 9.15 -19.66 -11.74
CA THR A 154 9.36 -18.23 -12.01
C THR A 154 9.00 -17.37 -10.79
N TYR A 155 7.98 -17.78 -10.04
CA TYR A 155 7.53 -17.11 -8.82
C TYR A 155 8.22 -17.59 -7.54
N SER A 156 9.27 -18.42 -7.64
CA SER A 156 9.97 -18.97 -6.48
C SER A 156 10.46 -17.89 -5.49
N HIS A 157 10.92 -16.75 -6.00
CA HIS A 157 11.33 -15.58 -5.21
C HIS A 157 10.18 -14.89 -4.45
N LEU A 158 8.93 -15.24 -4.74
CA LEU A 158 7.70 -14.70 -4.13
C LEU A 158 7.10 -15.64 -3.08
N ARG A 159 7.87 -16.63 -2.61
CA ARG A 159 7.46 -17.54 -1.51
C ARG A 159 6.25 -18.40 -1.86
N THR A 160 6.20 -18.87 -3.10
CA THR A 160 5.15 -19.77 -3.61
C THR A 160 5.66 -21.20 -3.84
N THR A 161 6.91 -21.51 -3.45
CA THR A 161 7.52 -22.81 -3.74
C THR A 161 6.97 -23.92 -2.84
N GLY A 162 6.58 -23.59 -1.62
CA GLY A 162 5.99 -24.52 -0.67
C GLY A 162 4.46 -24.57 -0.69
N TRP A 163 3.81 -23.95 -1.68
CA TRP A 163 2.35 -23.90 -1.78
C TRP A 163 1.77 -25.30 -2.00
N ILE A 164 0.74 -25.65 -1.22
CA ILE A 164 0.00 -26.89 -1.38
C ILE A 164 -1.14 -26.62 -2.36
N GLU A 165 -1.06 -27.24 -3.53
CA GLU A 165 -2.10 -27.10 -4.54
C GLU A 165 -3.42 -27.71 -4.06
N GLU A 166 -4.39 -26.84 -3.77
CA GLU A 166 -5.75 -27.21 -3.37
C GLU A 166 -6.76 -26.42 -4.19
N PRO A 167 -7.93 -27.00 -4.50
CA PRO A 167 -9.01 -26.27 -5.14
C PRO A 167 -9.43 -25.07 -4.29
N ILE A 168 -9.78 -23.98 -4.95
CA ILE A 168 -10.31 -22.79 -4.29
C ILE A 168 -11.69 -23.15 -3.73
N THR A 169 -11.79 -23.31 -2.41
CA THR A 169 -13.03 -23.70 -1.72
C THR A 169 -13.68 -22.54 -0.97
N HIS A 170 -12.89 -21.52 -0.63
CA HIS A 170 -13.33 -20.42 0.22
C HIS A 170 -13.08 -19.07 -0.45
N THR A 171 -14.01 -18.14 -0.24
CA THR A 171 -13.83 -16.71 -0.53
C THR A 171 -13.59 -15.96 0.77
N VAL A 172 -12.54 -15.16 0.81
CA VAL A 172 -12.20 -14.23 1.89
C VAL A 172 -12.61 -12.84 1.41
N THR A 173 -13.73 -12.34 1.93
CA THR A 173 -14.22 -11.00 1.62
C THR A 173 -13.77 -10.04 2.72
N LEU A 174 -13.04 -8.99 2.34
CA LEU A 174 -12.70 -7.90 3.23
C LEU A 174 -13.66 -6.74 2.99
N SER A 175 -14.36 -6.34 4.04
CA SER A 175 -15.36 -5.27 3.98
C SER A 175 -15.07 -4.20 5.03
N MET A 176 -15.59 -2.99 4.77
CA MET A 176 -15.46 -1.85 5.67
C MET A 176 -16.84 -1.38 6.12
N HIS A 177 -17.00 -1.12 7.42
CA HIS A 177 -18.22 -0.50 7.92
C HIS A 177 -18.41 0.90 7.32
N HIS A 178 -19.62 1.18 6.82
CA HIS A 178 -20.00 2.46 6.22
C HIS A 178 -20.05 3.57 7.28
N LYS A 179 -18.88 4.11 7.63
CA LYS A 179 -18.64 5.37 8.35
C LYS A 179 -17.16 5.77 8.41
N TYR A 180 -16.28 5.21 7.58
CA TYR A 180 -14.86 5.56 7.59
C TYR A 180 -14.61 6.91 6.89
N GLY A 181 -14.41 7.96 7.68
CA GLY A 181 -14.12 9.30 7.18
C GLY A 181 -12.74 9.83 7.63
N PRO A 182 -12.38 11.07 7.21
CA PRO A 182 -11.13 11.72 7.59
C PRO A 182 -10.91 11.82 9.10
N VAL A 183 -12.00 11.91 9.88
CA VAL A 183 -11.95 11.96 11.34
C VAL A 183 -11.47 10.63 11.92
N ASP A 184 -11.93 9.51 11.39
CA ASP A 184 -11.56 8.18 11.88
C ASP A 184 -10.16 7.78 11.40
N GLU A 185 -9.76 8.23 10.20
CA GLU A 185 -8.37 8.18 9.74
C GLU A 185 -7.43 8.89 10.73
N PHE A 186 -7.77 10.13 11.12
CA PHE A 186 -6.96 10.89 12.07
C PHE A 186 -6.94 10.24 13.45
N LYS A 187 -8.08 9.75 13.96
CA LYS A 187 -8.12 8.99 15.22
C LYS A 187 -7.21 7.76 15.16
N LEU A 188 -7.30 6.96 14.09
CA LEU A 188 -6.46 5.79 13.92
C LEU A 188 -4.98 6.17 13.85
N LEU A 189 -4.62 7.26 13.17
CA LEU A 189 -3.25 7.77 13.15
C LEU A 189 -2.75 8.07 14.56
N ILE A 190 -3.51 8.83 15.34
CA ILE A 190 -3.14 9.17 16.73
C ILE A 190 -3.02 7.90 17.58
N TYR A 191 -4.00 6.98 17.53
CA TYR A 191 -3.92 5.75 18.32
C TYR A 191 -2.79 4.83 17.86
N SER A 192 -2.45 4.79 16.58
CA SER A 192 -1.32 3.98 16.07
C SER A 192 0.01 4.40 16.70
N LEU A 193 0.15 5.69 17.04
CA LEU A 193 1.35 6.27 17.65
C LEU A 193 1.37 6.10 19.17
N PHE A 194 0.22 6.29 19.83
CA PHE A 194 0.18 6.43 21.30
C PHE A 194 -0.52 5.28 22.04
N ASN A 195 -1.38 4.50 21.38
CA ASN A 195 -2.13 3.41 22.02
C ASN A 195 -2.44 2.27 21.05
N LYS A 196 -1.48 1.33 20.93
CA LYS A 196 -1.56 0.18 20.01
C LYS A 196 -2.78 -0.72 20.26
N THR A 197 -3.18 -0.92 21.52
CA THR A 197 -4.33 -1.76 21.86
C THR A 197 -5.63 -1.12 21.38
N LYS A 198 -5.82 0.16 21.67
CA LYS A 198 -7.02 0.91 21.23
C LYS A 198 -7.08 1.05 19.72
N TYR A 199 -5.92 1.26 19.09
CA TYR A 199 -5.78 1.23 17.64
C TYR A 199 -6.27 -0.11 17.05
N ARG A 200 -5.79 -1.24 17.60
CA ARG A 200 -6.18 -2.57 17.14
C ARG A 200 -7.68 -2.80 17.23
N ASN A 201 -8.31 -2.43 18.35
CA ASN A 201 -9.74 -2.60 18.54
C ASN A 201 -10.55 -1.77 17.54
N LEU A 202 -10.23 -0.48 17.41
CA LEU A 202 -10.91 0.40 16.44
C LEU A 202 -10.77 -0.09 15.00
N LEU A 203 -9.61 -0.64 14.67
CA LEU A 203 -9.34 -1.15 13.33
C LEU A 203 -10.19 -2.39 13.02
N MET A 204 -10.47 -3.23 14.03
CA MET A 204 -11.39 -4.37 13.94
C MET A 204 -12.87 -3.96 13.93
N ASP A 205 -13.20 -2.81 14.52
CA ASP A 205 -14.55 -2.22 14.41
C ASP A 205 -14.81 -1.65 13.01
N ILE A 206 -13.75 -1.27 12.29
CA ILE A 206 -13.82 -0.65 10.96
C ILE A 206 -13.79 -1.71 9.86
N TYR A 207 -12.87 -2.67 9.96
CA TYR A 207 -12.68 -3.73 8.98
C TYR A 207 -13.14 -5.06 9.55
N PHE A 208 -13.88 -5.82 8.73
CA PHE A 208 -14.22 -7.20 9.06
C PHE A 208 -13.94 -8.10 7.87
N ILE A 209 -13.58 -9.36 8.16
CA ILE A 209 -13.41 -10.41 7.17
C ILE A 209 -14.54 -11.40 7.31
N GLU A 210 -15.20 -11.67 6.19
CA GLU A 210 -16.12 -12.78 6.03
C GLU A 210 -15.44 -13.88 5.24
N VAL A 211 -15.49 -15.11 5.74
CA VAL A 211 -15.01 -16.29 5.03
C VAL A 211 -16.22 -17.15 4.68
N SER A 212 -16.51 -17.30 3.39
CA SER A 212 -17.64 -18.06 2.88
C SER A 212 -17.19 -19.19 1.97
N LEU A 213 -17.98 -20.26 1.92
CA LEU A 213 -17.76 -21.35 0.96
C LEU A 213 -18.19 -20.90 -0.44
N ILE A 214 -17.40 -21.26 -1.44
CA ILE A 214 -17.78 -21.07 -2.84
C ILE A 214 -18.81 -22.15 -3.18
N SER A 215 -20.07 -21.72 -3.40
CA SER A 215 -21.18 -22.57 -3.83
C SER A 215 -21.15 -22.87 -5.32
#